data_AF-A0A954FW14-F1
#
_entry.id   AF-A0A954FW14-F1
#
_cell.length_a   1.000
_cell.length_b   1.000
_cell.length_c   1.000
_cell.angle_alpha   90.00
_cell.angle_beta   90.00
_cell.angle_gamma   90.00
#
_symmetry.space_group_name_H-M   'P 1'
#
loop_
_entity.id
_entity.type
_entity.pdbx_description
1 polymer ?
#
loop_
_entity_poly.entity_id
_entity_poly.type
_entity_poly.pdbx_seq_one_letter_code
_entity_poly.pdbx_strand_id
1 'polypeptide(L)' 'AAKQLKAGKAYFEQVETINGKPYLRAMTAVPVVMQKCVMCHPQYANAKKGAAIGAVSYTLPIE' A
#
# COMPACT_ATOMS: atom_id res chain seq x y z
N ALA A 1 8.80 3.49 1.45
CA ALA A 1 7.46 2.89 1.43
C ALA A 1 7.11 2.16 0.12
N ALA A 2 6.78 2.84 -0.99
CA ALA A 2 6.27 2.18 -2.22
C ALA A 2 7.21 1.12 -2.84
N LYS A 3 8.54 1.30 -2.79
CA LYS A 3 9.52 0.29 -3.22
C LYS A 3 9.41 -1.01 -2.43
N GLN A 4 9.15 -0.93 -1.12
CA GLN A 4 9.03 -2.11 -0.26
C GLN A 4 7.75 -2.90 -0.56
N LEU A 5 6.65 -2.20 -0.84
CA LEU A 5 5.39 -2.84 -1.24
C LEU A 5 5.50 -3.48 -2.63
N LYS A 6 6.18 -2.82 -3.59
CA LYS A 6 6.48 -3.42 -4.90
C LYS A 6 7.38 -4.65 -4.80
N ALA A 7 8.25 -4.72 -3.78
CA ALA A 7 9.05 -5.91 -3.49
C ALA A 7 8.25 -7.06 -2.84
N GLY A 8 6.93 -6.92 -2.70
CA GLY A 8 6.04 -7.96 -2.21
C GLY A 8 5.70 -7.87 -0.72
N LYS A 9 6.14 -6.83 0.00
CA LYS A 9 5.68 -6.63 1.37
C LYS A 9 4.20 -6.22 1.36
N ALA A 10 3.40 -6.85 2.21
CA ALA A 10 2.00 -6.46 2.40
C ALA A 10 1.85 -5.15 3.18
N TYR A 11 2.89 -4.76 3.94
CA TYR A 11 2.84 -3.67 4.89
C TYR A 11 4.20 -2.97 5.02
N PHE A 12 4.16 -1.67 5.29
CA PHE A 12 5.29 -0.83 5.61
C PHE A 12 4.87 0.19 6.66
N GLU A 13 5.71 0.46 7.65
CA GLU A 13 5.53 1.57 8.58
C GLU A 13 6.86 2.26 8.91
N GLN A 14 6.77 3.53 9.30
CA GLN A 14 7.89 4.35 9.72
C GLN A 14 7.39 5.53 10.54
N VAL A 15 8.12 5.87 11.61
CA VAL A 15 7.93 7.15 12.30
C VAL A 15 8.61 8.27 11.52
N GLU A 16 7.87 9.33 11.22
CA GLU A 16 8.34 10.51 10.50
C GLU A 16 8.01 11.77 11.31
N THR A 17 8.92 12.76 11.30
CA THR A 17 8.64 14.07 11.91
C THR A 17 8.05 15.00 10.87
N ILE A 18 6.84 15.50 11.11
CA ILE A 18 6.15 16.45 10.24
C ILE A 18 5.87 17.71 11.07
N ASN A 19 6.44 18.85 10.65
CA ASN A 19 6.31 20.13 11.36
C ASN A 19 6.68 20.05 12.87
N GLY A 20 7.74 19.29 13.18
CA GLY A 20 8.22 19.12 14.55
C GLY A 20 7.42 18.14 15.42
N LYS A 21 6.35 17.53 14.90
CA LYS A 21 5.55 16.52 15.61
C LYS A 21 5.79 15.12 15.04
N PRO A 22 5.79 14.07 15.87
CA PRO A 22 5.94 12.70 15.41
C PRO A 22 4.63 12.17 14.80
N TYR A 23 4.76 11.53 13.64
CA TYR A 23 3.69 10.85 12.94
C TYR A 23 4.09 9.41 12.62
N LEU A 24 3.16 8.47 12.79
CA LEU A 24 3.26 7.14 12.20
C LEU A 24 2.78 7.21 10.76
N ARG A 25 3.69 6.99 9.83
CA ARG A 25 3.33 6.75 8.44
C ARG A 25 3.31 5.25 8.20
N ALA A 26 2.19 4.74 7.73
CA ALA A 26 2.07 3.36 7.34
C ALA A 26 1.34 3.20 6.01
N MET A 27 1.66 2.11 5.33
CA MET A 27 1.13 1.77 4.02
C MET A 27 0.84 0.28 3.92
N THR A 28 -0.38 -0.04 3.51
CA THR A 28 -0.85 -1.42 3.30
C THR A 28 -1.04 -1.66 1.81
N ALA A 29 -0.49 -2.75 1.27
CA ALA A 29 -0.66 -3.12 -0.12
C ALA A 29 -2.14 -3.47 -0.41
N VAL A 30 -2.61 -3.09 -1.60
CA VAL A 30 -3.90 -3.55 -2.15
C VAL A 30 -3.59 -4.67 -3.15
N PRO A 31 -3.78 -5.94 -2.78
CA PRO A 31 -3.51 -7.07 -3.67
C PRO A 31 -4.63 -7.29 -4.68
N VAL A 32 -4.32 -7.90 -5.83
CA VAL A 32 -5.33 -8.54 -6.68
C VAL A 32 -5.85 -9.79 -5.96
N VAL A 33 -6.92 -9.61 -5.22
CA VAL A 33 -7.60 -10.69 -4.49
C VAL A 33 -8.90 -11.13 -5.15
N MET A 34 -9.52 -10.28 -5.97
CA MET A 34 -10.83 -10.53 -6.53
C MET A 34 -10.89 -10.21 -8.02
N GLN A 35 -11.50 -11.11 -8.80
CA GLN A 35 -11.80 -10.91 -10.22
C GLN A 35 -12.57 -9.61 -10.49
N LYS A 36 -13.35 -9.15 -9.50
CA LYS A 36 -14.10 -7.88 -9.57
C LYS A 36 -13.21 -6.66 -9.82
N CYS A 37 -11.96 -6.65 -9.34
CA CYS A 37 -11.05 -5.54 -9.57
C CYS A 37 -10.73 -5.34 -11.07
N VAL A 38 -10.63 -6.45 -11.81
CA VAL A 38 -10.28 -6.46 -13.25
C VAL A 38 -11.42 -5.93 -14.12
N MET A 39 -12.67 -5.97 -13.64
CA MET A 39 -13.82 -5.43 -14.37
C MET A 39 -13.66 -3.94 -14.69
N CYS A 40 -13.09 -3.17 -13.75
CA CYS A 40 -12.84 -1.74 -13.92
C CYS A 40 -11.36 -1.42 -14.19
N HIS A 41 -10.45 -2.35 -13.87
CA HIS A 41 -9.00 -2.20 -14.07
C HIS A 41 -8.43 -3.35 -14.91
N PRO A 42 -8.68 -3.35 -16.23
CA PRO A 42 -8.34 -4.47 -17.12
C PRO A 42 -6.83 -4.73 -17.22
N GLN A 43 -5.98 -3.74 -16.95
CA GLN A 43 -4.53 -3.90 -16.93
C GLN A 43 -4.04 -4.93 -15.89
N TYR A 44 -4.88 -5.28 -14.92
CA TYR A 44 -4.58 -6.28 -13.90
C TYR A 44 -5.07 -7.69 -14.25
N ALA A 45 -5.65 -7.91 -15.43
CA ALA A 45 -6.15 -9.22 -15.86
C ALA A 45 -5.08 -10.33 -15.79
N ASN A 46 -3.84 -9.97 -16.11
CA ASN A 46 -2.69 -10.88 -16.10
C ASN A 46 -1.78 -10.68 -14.88
N ALA A 47 -2.20 -9.87 -13.89
CA ALA A 47 -1.44 -9.71 -12.67
C ALA A 47 -1.44 -11.04 -11.90
N LYS A 48 -0.29 -11.39 -11.32
CA LYS A 48 -0.19 -12.58 -10.47
C LYS A 48 -1.17 -12.44 -9.31
N LYS A 49 -1.85 -13.53 -8.94
CA LYS A 49 -2.74 -13.54 -7.77
C LYS A 49 -1.97 -13.06 -6.53
N GLY A 50 -2.52 -12.10 -5.80
CA GLY A 50 -1.86 -11.49 -4.65
C GLY A 50 -0.83 -10.40 -4.98
N ALA A 51 -0.57 -10.11 -6.26
CA ALA A 51 0.28 -8.98 -6.63
C ALA A 51 -0.34 -7.65 -6.17
N ALA A 52 0.49 -6.78 -5.60
CA ALA A 52 0.06 -5.45 -5.20
C ALA A 52 -0.22 -4.57 -6.44
N ILE A 53 -1.45 -4.10 -6.57
CA ILE A 53 -1.90 -3.17 -7.63
C ILE A 53 -2.02 -1.73 -7.14
N GLY A 54 -1.92 -1.54 -5.84
CA GLY A 54 -1.96 -0.24 -5.20
C GLY A 54 -1.55 -0.35 -3.74
N ALA A 55 -1.72 0.75 -3.01
CA ALA A 55 -1.51 0.78 -1.57
C ALA A 55 -2.41 1.85 -0.94
N VAL A 56 -2.88 1.57 0.27
CA VAL A 56 -3.52 2.57 1.13
C VAL A 56 -2.43 3.16 2.01
N SER A 57 -2.26 4.49 1.97
CA SER A 57 -1.32 5.21 2.83
C SER A 57 -2.09 5.96 3.90
N TYR A 58 -1.60 5.90 5.14
CA TYR A 58 -2.13 6.66 6.26
C TYR A 58 -0.99 7.27 7.06
N THR A 59 -1.25 8.46 7.56
CA THR A 59 -0.33 9.25 8.37
C THR A 59 -1.10 9.67 9.61
N LEU A 60 -0.68 9.15 10.76
CA LEU A 60 -1.38 9.32 12.03
C LEU A 60 -0.45 10.08 12.99
N PRO A 61 -0.91 11.13 13.67
CA PRO A 61 -0.12 11.72 14.75
C PRO A 61 0.07 10.67 15.85
N ILE A 62 1.25 10.65 16.47
CA ILE A 62 1.56 9.72 17.56
C ILE A 62 2.06 10.46 18.79
N GLU A 63 1.14 11.14 19.48
CA GLU A 63 1.29 11.77 20.80
C GLU A 63 -0.09 11.93 21.44
#